data_AF-A0A4R4R732-F1
#
_entry.id   AF-A0A4R4R732-F1
#
_cell.length_a   1.000
_cell.length_b   1.000
_cell.length_c   1.000
_cell.angle_alpha   90.00
_cell.angle_beta   90.00
_cell.angle_gamma   90.00
#
_symmetry.space_group_name_H-M   'P 1'
#
loop_
_entity.id
_entity.type
_entity.pdbx_description
1 polymer ?
#
loop_
_entity_poly.entity_id
_entity_poly.type
_entity_poly.pdbx_seq_one_letter_code
_entity_poly.pdbx_strand_id
1 'polypeptide(L)' 'MYCSTCGDERVFEQPPCPDGHGEECPERACVECGEAILVGAPPPALAAAPATATATVTAPGRTSGRAATARAVA' A
#
# COMPACT_ATOMS: atom_id res chain seq x y z
N MET A 1 7.88 -3.03 28.41
CA MET A 1 7.11 -3.13 27.14
C MET A 1 6.55 -4.54 27.06
N TYR A 2 5.41 -4.78 26.40
CA TYR A 2 4.83 -6.12 26.33
C TYR A 2 5.51 -6.98 25.26
N CYS A 3 5.90 -8.21 25.60
CA CYS A 3 6.39 -9.20 24.64
C CYS A 3 5.29 -10.22 24.38
N SER A 4 4.78 -10.27 23.14
CA SER A 4 3.76 -11.25 22.72
C SER A 4 4.21 -12.69 22.82
N THR A 5 5.51 -12.94 22.65
CA THR A 5 6.10 -14.28 22.67
C THR A 5 6.25 -14.81 24.09
N CYS A 6 6.61 -13.95 25.06
CA CYS A 6 6.66 -14.32 26.48
C CYS A 6 5.28 -14.27 27.16
N GLY A 7 4.38 -13.39 26.69
CA GLY A 7 3.04 -13.24 27.23
C GLY A 7 2.90 -12.17 28.33
N ASP A 8 3.92 -11.35 28.58
CA ASP A 8 3.98 -10.39 29.68
C ASP A 8 4.96 -9.23 29.42
N GLU A 9 5.10 -8.33 30.41
CA GLU A 9 6.00 -7.19 30.32
C GLU A 9 7.47 -7.59 30.48
N ARG A 10 8.31 -7.13 29.55
CA ARG A 10 9.75 -7.44 29.50
C ARG A 10 10.60 -6.19 29.30
N VAL A 11 11.88 -6.36 29.62
CA VAL A 11 12.97 -5.45 29.27
C VAL A 11 13.41 -5.75 27.84
N PHE A 12 13.75 -4.69 27.11
CA PHE A 12 14.23 -4.80 25.74
C PHE A 12 15.52 -4.00 25.58
N GLU A 13 16.47 -4.56 24.86
CA GLU A 13 17.73 -3.92 24.50
C GLU A 13 17.76 -3.56 23.01
N GLN A 14 18.64 -2.66 22.63
CA GLN A 14 18.89 -2.36 21.21
C GLN A 14 20.04 -3.27 20.74
N PRO A 15 19.77 -4.24 19.85
CA PRO A 15 20.83 -5.09 19.33
C PRO A 15 21.73 -4.31 18.35
N PRO A 16 22.92 -4.85 18.02
CA PRO A 16 23.79 -4.28 17.00
C PRO A 16 23.05 -4.16 15.66
N CYS A 17 22.90 -2.94 15.15
CA CYS A 17 22.19 -2.66 13.91
C CYS A 17 23.19 -2.44 12.75
N PRO A 18 23.23 -3.33 11.74
CA PRO A 18 24.14 -3.20 10.59
C PRO A 18 23.72 -2.08 9.63
N ASP A 19 22.48 -1.59 9.72
CA ASP A 19 21.95 -0.54 8.85
C ASP A 19 22.48 0.86 9.17
N GLY A 20 23.31 0.99 10.22
CA GLY A 20 24.02 2.23 10.53
C GLY A 20 23.21 3.27 11.31
N HIS A 21 22.08 2.87 11.92
CA HIS A 21 21.25 3.78 12.72
C HIS A 21 21.83 4.09 14.11
N GLY A 22 22.85 3.35 14.58
CA GLY A 22 23.46 3.57 15.89
C GLY A 22 22.42 3.53 17.02
N GLU A 23 22.51 4.50 17.93
CA GLU A 23 21.59 4.67 19.07
C GLU A 23 20.15 5.00 18.68
N GLU A 24 19.92 5.52 17.47
CA GLU A 24 18.61 5.85 16.91
C GLU A 24 17.93 4.64 16.23
N CYS A 25 18.54 3.45 16.27
CA CYS A 25 17.92 2.26 15.69
C CYS A 25 16.55 2.00 16.35
N PRO A 26 15.46 1.86 15.57
CA PRO A 26 14.11 1.64 16.11
C PRO A 26 13.91 0.20 16.62
N GLU A 27 14.85 -0.71 16.36
CA GLU A 27 14.75 -2.09 16.81
C GLU A 27 15.01 -2.23 18.32
N ARG A 28 14.16 -3.02 18.97
CA ARG A 28 14.28 -3.39 20.38
C ARG A 28 14.03 -4.89 20.52
N ALA A 29 15.01 -5.64 21.01
CA ALA A 29 14.93 -7.08 21.22
C ALA A 29 14.67 -7.41 22.69
N CYS A 30 13.74 -8.35 22.95
CA CYS A 30 13.46 -8.84 24.30
C CYS A 30 14.69 -9.55 24.85
N VAL A 31 15.19 -9.14 26.03
CA VAL A 31 16.42 -9.71 26.61
C VAL A 31 16.28 -11.18 27.02
N GLU A 32 15.04 -11.68 27.11
CA GLU A 32 14.75 -13.05 27.54
C GLU A 32 14.59 -14.01 26.35
N CYS A 33 13.81 -13.62 25.34
CA CYS A 33 13.44 -14.52 24.22
C CYS A 33 13.98 -14.10 22.86
N GLY A 34 14.53 -12.89 22.73
CA GLY A 34 15.08 -12.35 21.48
C GLY A 34 14.07 -11.77 20.49
N GLU A 35 12.76 -11.80 20.79
CA GLU A 35 11.73 -11.19 19.94
C GLU A 35 12.00 -9.70 19.72
N ALA A 36 12.01 -9.24 18.46
CA ALA A 36 12.32 -7.87 18.09
C ALA A 36 11.05 -7.08 17.73
N ILE A 37 10.91 -5.88 18.29
CA ILE A 37 9.83 -4.93 17.98
C ILE A 37 10.41 -3.61 17.49
N LEU A 38 9.64 -2.89 16.66
CA LEU A 38 10.00 -1.55 16.17
C LEU A 38 9.33 -0.47 17.02
N VAL A 39 10.12 0.42 17.60
CA VAL A 39 9.65 1.58 18.38
C VAL A 39 9.96 2.88 17.63
N GLY A 40 9.04 3.85 17.67
CA GLY A 40 9.26 5.18 17.09
C GLY A 40 9.30 5.24 15.56
N ALA A 41 9.12 4.12 14.86
CA ALA A 41 8.99 4.12 13.40
C ALA A 41 7.71 4.88 12.99
N PRO A 42 7.77 5.77 11.97
CA PRO A 42 6.56 6.37 11.44
C PRO A 42 5.61 5.29 10.96
N PRO A 43 4.27 5.50 11.08
CA PRO A 43 3.32 4.53 10.57
C PRO A 43 3.63 4.25 9.09
N PRO A 44 3.43 3.01 8.62
CA PRO A 44 3.67 2.69 7.23
C PRO A 44 2.86 3.67 6.38
N ALA A 45 3.50 4.30 5.40
CA ALA A 45 2.78 5.13 4.45
C ALA A 45 1.76 4.25 3.76
N LEU A 46 0.47 4.45 4.06
CA LEU A 46 -0.58 3.83 3.25
C LEU A 46 -0.37 4.36 1.84
N ALA A 47 -0.08 3.45 0.90
CA ALA A 47 -0.08 3.80 -0.51
C ALA A 47 -1.42 4.49 -0.80
N ALA A 48 -1.37 5.72 -1.29
CA ALA A 48 -2.59 6.40 -1.72
C ALA A 48 -3.29 5.48 -2.70
N ALA A 49 -4.53 5.08 -2.38
CA ALA A 49 -5.32 4.29 -3.29
C ALA A 49 -5.34 5.04 -4.64
N PRO A 50 -5.13 4.35 -5.78
CA PRO A 50 -5.18 5.02 -7.07
C PRO A 50 -6.55 5.70 -7.18
N ALA A 51 -6.56 7.02 -7.40
CA ALA A 51 -7.79 7.74 -7.63
C ALA A 51 -8.43 7.15 -8.88
N THR A 52 -9.54 6.44 -8.72
CA THR A 52 -10.35 5.93 -9.83
C THR A 52 -10.77 7.13 -10.66
N ALA A 53 -10.11 7.35 -11.80
CA ALA A 53 -10.48 8.38 -12.74
C ALA A 53 -11.86 8.04 -13.31
N THR A 54 -12.88 8.84 -12.97
CA THR A 54 -14.20 8.73 -13.56
C THR A 54 -14.11 9.13 -15.03
N ALA A 55 -13.93 8.16 -15.92
CA ALA A 55 -13.98 8.38 -17.35
C ALA A 55 -15.37 8.94 -17.72
N THR A 56 -15.43 10.20 -18.12
CA THR A 56 -16.66 10.78 -18.68
C THR A 56 -16.80 10.25 -20.10
N VAL A 57 -17.72 9.32 -20.32
CA VAL A 57 -18.03 8.80 -21.65
C VAL A 57 -18.79 9.88 -22.42
N THR A 58 -18.10 10.63 -23.27
CA THR A 58 -18.74 11.47 -24.28
C THR A 58 -19.35 10.56 -25.34
N ALA A 59 -20.68 10.47 -25.35
CA ALA A 59 -21.41 9.70 -26.36
C ALA A 59 -21.25 10.36 -27.76
N PRO A 60 -20.91 9.61 -28.82
CA PRO A 60 -20.96 10.14 -30.18
C PRO A 60 -22.42 10.26 -30.64
N GLY A 61 -22.73 11.42 -31.24
CA GLY A 61 -24.06 11.80 -31.68
C GLY A 61 -24.68 10.84 -32.70
N ARG A 62 -25.98 10.61 -32.55
CA ARG A 62 -26.84 9.94 -33.53
C ARG A 62 -26.93 10.77 -34.80
N THR A 63 -26.49 10.24 -35.94
CA THR A 63 -26.98 10.69 -37.25
C THR A 63 -27.90 9.63 -37.84
N SER A 64 -29.18 9.93 -37.76
CA SER A 64 -30.27 9.18 -38.36
C SER A 64 -30.19 9.27 -39.89
N GLY A 65 -30.08 8.11 -40.53
CA GLY A 65 -30.61 7.71 -41.84
C GLY A 65 -30.67 8.66 -43.05
N ARG A 66 -30.18 8.16 -44.19
CA ARG A 66 -30.96 8.18 -45.44
C ARG A 66 -30.59 6.99 -46.35
N ALA A 67 -31.56 6.10 -46.56
CA ALA A 67 -31.53 5.04 -47.57
C ALA A 67 -31.61 5.64 -48.99
N ALA A 68 -30.78 5.15 -49.92
CA ALA A 68 -30.95 5.36 -51.35
C ALA A 68 -30.78 4.04 -52.10
N THR A 69 -31.75 3.78 -52.98
CA THR A 69 -32.15 2.53 -53.61
C THR A 69 -31.17 1.98 -54.65
N ALA A 70 -31.05 0.66 -54.71
CA ALA A 70 -30.37 -0.07 -55.77
C ALA A 70 -31.02 0.16 -57.14
N ARG A 71 -30.20 0.32 -58.18
CA ARG A 71 -30.64 0.25 -59.58
C ARG A 71 -29.82 -0.84 -60.26
N ALA A 72 -30.48 -1.97 -60.53
CA ALA A 72 -30.00 -3.02 -61.40
C ALA A 72 -30.14 -2.58 -62.87
N VAL A 73 -29.17 -2.96 -63.70
CA VAL A 73 -29.29 -3.00 -65.16
C VAL A 73 -28.76 -4.34 -65.66
N ALA A 74 -29.46 -4.83 -66.67
CA ALA A 74 -29.51 -6.18 -67.20
C ALA A 74 -28.27 -6.62 -67.99
#